data_AF-A0A072PPA0-F1
#
_entry.id   AF-A0A072PPA0-F1
#
_cell.length_a   1.000
_cell.length_b   1.000
_cell.length_c   1.000
_cell.angle_alpha   90.00
_cell.angle_beta   90.00
_cell.angle_gamma   90.00
#
_symmetry.space_group_name_H-M   'P 1'
#
loop_
_entity.id
_entity.type
_entity.pdbx_description
1 polymer ?
#
loop_
_entity_poly.entity_id
_entity_poly.type
_entity_poly.pdbx_seq_one_letter_code
_entity_poly.pdbx_strand_id
1 'polypeptide(L)'
;MPFPFVVSTTSAISFHSNVTSTTHPSFPLTTSSQRAILRAALKSHKRLPPSDQAINLNNLLSTTHNYLRYLLALDLALSGRPVAGEEVDVALVKEVEVGWRPTLISSAIPGRDNDRVKGKGLDYEIYFVHHTLALIHNLLARQSLLGLYAATVPTTEQRTSFIQNATKSLKTAHAIHTYLIQRANSSSEGPPAFPPNAIDVSVPVQSALQHLAHAEFNLLCVLKDDPYPALLVQSRNKDDKEWMIKAPQIPKVRAQVLTRLCIGAAEHATAANASLKVEGSKVSKDFMDYCDGIYRASRAKACRFQALDEDLAGKTGTGIAWLRAALNELGAEIRKDGSKSSGLGRLKASWTERREDKRIEKGSPNWGLDGGKLEEGRIVEHLERKMAKENDTINVQIIPEWRPLLATLPSGMNMPIDEKWKPSLLEEDELAAMRAPPEADDLVDAASSEDEGGSKQPVGAFPGTHRDYDGQDRGYY
;
A
#
# COMPACT_ATOMS: atom_id res chain seq x y z
N MET A 1 6.74 5.66 -5.22
CA MET A 1 5.74 6.33 -4.35
C MET A 1 4.72 5.27 -3.96
N PRO A 2 4.65 4.78 -2.70
CA PRO A 2 3.76 3.68 -2.32
C PRO A 2 2.28 4.01 -2.44
N PHE A 3 1.40 3.03 -2.66
CA PHE A 3 -0.04 3.25 -2.82
C PHE A 3 -0.70 3.83 -1.55
N PRO A 4 -1.63 4.81 -1.65
CA PRO A 4 -2.39 5.33 -0.51
C PRO A 4 -3.51 4.39 -0.07
N PHE A 5 -3.14 3.31 0.61
CA PHE A 5 -4.11 2.35 1.14
C PHE A 5 -5.10 2.99 2.13
N VAL A 6 -6.33 2.49 2.13
CA VAL A 6 -7.33 2.83 3.14
C VAL A 6 -7.39 1.69 4.15
N VAL A 7 -7.38 2.04 5.44
CA VAL A 7 -7.45 1.05 6.51
C VAL A 7 -8.90 0.59 6.72
N SER A 8 -9.09 -0.73 6.84
CA SER A 8 -10.38 -1.37 7.07
C SER A 8 -11.01 -0.98 8.41
N THR A 9 -12.33 -1.07 8.48
CA THR A 9 -13.09 -0.89 9.74
C THR A 9 -13.86 -2.15 10.06
N THR A 10 -14.07 -2.44 11.35
CA THR A 10 -14.66 -3.71 11.81
C THR A 10 -15.95 -3.49 12.63
N SER A 11 -16.74 -4.56 12.80
CA SER A 11 -17.94 -4.63 13.63
C SER A 11 -17.60 -4.74 15.12
N ALA A 12 -18.62 -4.71 15.99
CA ALA A 12 -18.50 -5.21 17.35
C ALA A 12 -18.31 -6.73 17.37
N ILE A 13 -17.71 -7.24 18.44
CA ILE A 13 -17.83 -8.63 18.91
C ILE A 13 -17.38 -8.67 20.38
N SER A 14 -17.94 -9.60 21.14
CA SER A 14 -17.46 -9.96 22.48
C SER A 14 -17.05 -11.43 22.46
N PHE A 15 -15.76 -11.71 22.56
CA PHE A 15 -15.22 -13.08 22.59
C PHE A 15 -15.72 -13.85 23.80
N HIS A 16 -16.04 -13.19 24.92
CA HIS A 16 -16.61 -13.86 26.09
C HIS A 16 -17.95 -14.57 25.79
N SER A 17 -18.67 -14.16 24.73
CA SER A 17 -19.89 -14.85 24.28
C SER A 17 -19.62 -16.03 23.33
N ASN A 18 -18.40 -16.14 22.83
CA ASN A 18 -17.98 -17.12 21.82
C ASN A 18 -17.04 -18.18 22.38
N VAL A 19 -16.21 -17.83 23.35
CA VAL A 19 -15.18 -18.67 23.94
C VAL A 19 -15.17 -18.51 25.46
N THR A 20 -14.81 -19.57 26.17
CA THR A 20 -14.63 -19.58 27.61
C THR A 20 -13.27 -20.15 27.97
N SER A 21 -12.75 -19.81 29.14
CA SER A 21 -11.52 -20.40 29.66
C SER A 21 -11.71 -20.80 31.12
N THR A 22 -11.31 -22.02 31.46
CA THR A 22 -11.37 -22.55 32.83
C THR A 22 -10.15 -22.12 33.65
N THR A 23 -9.00 -21.97 32.99
CA THR A 23 -7.71 -21.62 33.58
C THR A 23 -7.49 -20.11 33.64
N HIS A 24 -7.98 -19.37 32.64
CA HIS A 24 -7.79 -17.94 32.48
C HIS A 24 -9.14 -17.24 32.20
N PRO A 25 -10.07 -17.23 33.17
CA PRO A 25 -11.45 -16.77 32.95
C PRO A 25 -11.55 -15.32 32.45
N SER A 26 -10.59 -14.46 32.76
CA SER A 26 -10.58 -13.08 32.23
C SER A 26 -10.09 -12.96 30.79
N PHE A 27 -9.41 -13.98 30.23
CA PHE A 27 -8.76 -13.88 28.94
C PHE A 27 -9.71 -13.57 27.76
N PRO A 28 -10.88 -14.23 27.61
CA PRO A 28 -11.86 -13.85 26.59
C PRO A 28 -12.34 -12.41 26.71
N LEU A 29 -12.52 -11.93 27.94
CA LEU A 29 -12.99 -10.58 28.22
C LEU A 29 -11.92 -9.55 27.88
N THR A 30 -10.68 -9.73 28.35
CA THR A 30 -9.55 -8.87 28.04
C THR A 30 -9.30 -8.80 26.53
N THR A 31 -9.39 -9.93 25.82
CA THR A 31 -9.29 -9.97 24.35
C THR A 31 -10.39 -9.14 23.68
N SER A 32 -11.61 -9.17 24.22
CA SER A 32 -12.73 -8.34 23.74
C SER A 32 -12.47 -6.85 23.95
N SER A 33 -11.93 -6.48 25.11
CA SER A 33 -11.56 -5.10 25.43
C SER A 33 -10.47 -4.57 24.49
N GLN A 34 -9.42 -5.36 24.24
CA GLN A 34 -8.35 -4.99 23.30
C GLN A 34 -8.88 -4.83 21.86
N ARG A 35 -9.80 -5.69 21.45
CA ARG A 35 -10.48 -5.56 20.15
C ARG A 35 -11.33 -4.29 20.07
N ALA A 36 -12.02 -3.93 21.15
CA ALA A 36 -12.83 -2.70 21.21
C ALA A 36 -11.95 -1.45 21.06
N ILE A 37 -10.77 -1.44 21.69
CA ILE A 37 -9.76 -0.38 21.54
C ILE A 37 -9.30 -0.29 20.08
N LEU A 38 -8.97 -1.42 19.43
CA LEU A 38 -8.62 -1.43 18.01
C LEU A 38 -9.76 -0.89 17.14
N ARG A 39 -10.99 -1.35 17.34
CA ARG A 39 -12.16 -0.88 16.59
C ARG A 39 -12.33 0.64 16.74
N ALA A 40 -12.20 1.16 17.95
CA ALA A 40 -12.30 2.60 18.23
C ALA A 40 -11.17 3.36 17.53
N ALA A 41 -9.92 2.88 17.61
CA ALA A 41 -8.78 3.47 16.93
C ALA A 41 -8.97 3.53 15.41
N LEU A 42 -9.47 2.45 14.79
CA LEU A 42 -9.78 2.39 13.36
C LEU A 42 -10.90 3.37 12.97
N LYS A 43 -11.99 3.43 13.75
CA LYS A 43 -13.11 4.38 13.52
C LYS A 43 -12.64 5.83 13.65
N SER A 44 -11.83 6.12 14.66
CA SER A 44 -11.26 7.45 14.90
C SER A 44 -10.29 7.84 13.79
N HIS A 45 -9.36 6.96 13.42
CA HIS A 45 -8.42 7.19 12.31
C HIS A 45 -9.16 7.55 11.02
N LYS A 46 -10.20 6.80 10.66
CA LYS A 46 -11.00 7.06 9.45
C LYS A 46 -11.67 8.45 9.46
N ARG A 47 -12.04 8.97 10.63
CA ARG A 47 -12.71 10.27 10.78
C ARG A 47 -11.75 11.44 10.76
N LEU A 48 -10.45 11.19 10.94
CA LEU A 48 -9.43 12.24 10.90
C LEU A 48 -9.30 12.82 9.48
N PRO A 49 -8.99 14.13 9.35
CA PRO A 49 -8.58 14.68 8.07
C PRO A 49 -7.26 14.04 7.61
N PRO A 50 -6.96 14.03 6.30
CA PRO A 50 -5.79 13.33 5.76
C PRO A 50 -4.44 13.72 6.38
N SER A 51 -4.25 14.99 6.78
CA SER A 51 -3.04 15.46 7.46
C SER A 51 -2.82 14.74 8.80
N ASP A 52 -3.90 14.52 9.54
CA ASP A 52 -3.85 14.00 10.90
C ASP A 52 -3.84 12.47 10.90
N GLN A 53 -4.38 11.85 9.85
CA GLN A 53 -4.26 10.41 9.62
C GLN A 53 -2.79 9.97 9.59
N ALA A 54 -1.93 10.73 8.91
CA ALA A 54 -0.50 10.44 8.84
C ALA A 54 0.19 10.42 10.21
N ILE A 55 -0.19 11.36 11.09
CA ILE A 55 0.36 11.47 12.45
C ILE A 55 -0.15 10.31 13.34
N ASN A 56 -1.38 9.87 13.12
CA ASN A 56 -2.03 8.81 13.90
C ASN A 56 -1.55 7.38 13.54
N LEU A 57 -0.74 7.18 12.49
CA LEU A 57 -0.33 5.85 12.04
C LEU A 57 0.44 5.06 13.10
N ASN A 58 1.32 5.70 13.88
CA ASN A 58 2.10 5.01 14.92
C ASN A 58 1.23 4.54 16.09
N ASN A 59 0.22 5.32 16.46
CA ASN A 59 -0.75 4.89 17.47
C ASN A 59 -1.56 3.68 16.98
N LEU A 60 -1.99 3.71 15.71
CA LEU A 60 -2.72 2.61 15.11
C LEU A 60 -1.85 1.35 14.97
N LEU A 61 -0.57 1.50 14.64
CA LEU A 61 0.41 0.42 14.62
C LEU A 61 0.48 -0.28 15.99
N SER A 62 0.71 0.49 17.06
CA SER A 62 0.80 -0.03 18.43
C SER A 62 -0.49 -0.75 18.85
N THR A 63 -1.65 -0.11 18.62
CA THR A 63 -2.96 -0.69 18.96
C THR A 63 -3.23 -2.00 18.22
N THR A 64 -2.93 -2.03 16.92
CA THR A 64 -3.12 -3.23 16.08
C THR A 64 -2.21 -4.36 16.53
N HIS A 65 -0.95 -4.04 16.81
CA HIS A 65 0.03 -5.01 17.32
C HIS A 65 -0.39 -5.57 18.68
N ASN A 66 -0.82 -4.72 19.61
CA ASN A 66 -1.25 -5.14 20.94
C ASN A 66 -2.42 -6.11 20.86
N TYR A 67 -3.49 -5.78 20.13
CA TYR A 67 -4.61 -6.70 19.97
C TYR A 67 -4.20 -8.02 19.30
N LEU A 68 -3.30 -7.96 18.32
CA LEU A 68 -2.87 -9.16 17.60
C LEU A 68 -2.21 -10.19 18.53
N ARG A 69 -1.52 -9.76 19.60
CA ARG A 69 -0.94 -10.66 20.61
C ARG A 69 -2.00 -11.50 21.30
N TYR A 70 -3.10 -10.87 21.74
CA TYR A 70 -4.23 -11.54 22.39
C TYR A 70 -4.95 -12.48 21.41
N LEU A 71 -5.18 -12.02 20.18
CA LEU A 71 -5.86 -12.80 19.16
C LEU A 71 -5.09 -14.08 18.80
N LEU A 72 -3.77 -14.01 18.68
CA LEU A 72 -2.93 -15.17 18.38
C LEU A 72 -2.73 -16.10 19.58
N ALA A 73 -2.67 -15.55 20.80
CA ALA A 73 -2.71 -16.37 22.00
C ALA A 73 -4.01 -17.17 22.08
N LEU A 74 -5.15 -16.56 21.69
CA LEU A 74 -6.45 -17.23 21.69
C LEU A 74 -6.52 -18.35 20.64
N ASP A 75 -5.99 -18.10 19.43
CA ASP A 75 -5.86 -19.09 18.35
C ASP A 75 -5.04 -20.32 18.77
N LEU A 76 -3.90 -20.09 19.43
CA LEU A 76 -3.03 -21.15 19.94
C LEU A 76 -3.71 -21.96 21.05
N ALA A 77 -4.33 -21.28 22.01
CA ALA A 77 -5.03 -21.91 23.12
C ALA A 77 -6.19 -22.79 22.64
N LEU A 78 -7.02 -22.31 21.70
CA LEU A 78 -8.08 -23.10 21.07
C LEU A 78 -7.56 -24.29 20.27
N SER A 79 -6.32 -24.21 19.76
CA SER A 79 -5.65 -25.30 19.08
C SER A 79 -4.99 -26.30 20.05
N GLY A 80 -5.20 -26.15 21.37
CA GLY A 80 -4.57 -26.98 22.40
C GLY A 80 -3.05 -26.82 22.50
N ARG A 81 -2.50 -25.69 22.00
CA ARG A 81 -1.07 -25.40 22.06
C ARG A 81 -0.76 -24.47 23.23
N PRO A 82 0.37 -24.66 23.92
CA PRO A 82 0.76 -23.78 25.02
C PRO A 82 1.03 -22.36 24.51
N VAL A 83 0.67 -21.36 25.33
CA VAL A 83 0.96 -19.94 25.09
C VAL A 83 2.03 -19.51 26.07
N ALA A 84 3.17 -19.02 25.59
CA ALA A 84 4.34 -18.70 26.42
C ALA A 84 4.81 -19.84 27.34
N GLY A 85 4.57 -21.10 26.96
CA GLY A 85 4.91 -22.27 27.77
C GLY A 85 3.85 -22.64 28.82
N GLU A 86 2.80 -21.85 28.97
CA GLU A 86 1.67 -22.14 29.84
C GLU A 86 0.54 -22.86 29.10
N GLU A 87 -0.16 -23.77 29.80
CA GLU A 87 -1.40 -24.35 29.30
C GLU A 87 -2.59 -23.43 29.58
N VAL A 88 -3.21 -22.95 28.51
CA VAL A 88 -4.39 -22.09 28.55
C VAL A 88 -5.56 -22.89 27.98
N ASP A 89 -6.39 -23.46 28.86
CA ASP A 89 -7.59 -24.19 28.45
C ASP A 89 -8.68 -23.20 27.99
N VAL A 90 -8.95 -23.20 26.68
CA VAL A 90 -10.00 -22.39 26.04
C VAL A 90 -10.92 -23.31 25.25
N ALA A 91 -12.23 -23.17 25.47
CA ALA A 91 -13.25 -23.89 24.75
C ALA A 91 -14.08 -22.94 23.87
N LEU A 92 -14.42 -23.39 22.66
CA LEU A 92 -15.35 -22.71 21.78
C LEU A 92 -16.79 -22.98 22.24
N VAL A 93 -17.52 -21.94 22.63
CA VAL A 93 -18.95 -21.99 22.97
C VAL A 93 -19.80 -21.77 21.72
N LYS A 94 -19.42 -20.78 20.90
CA LYS A 94 -20.12 -20.41 19.67
C LYS A 94 -19.12 -19.90 18.65
N GLU A 95 -19.32 -20.29 17.40
CA GLU A 95 -18.54 -19.82 16.27
C GLU A 95 -18.38 -18.29 16.27
N VAL A 96 -17.13 -17.82 16.19
CA VAL A 96 -16.79 -16.41 16.09
C VAL A 96 -17.25 -15.87 14.75
N GLU A 97 -18.02 -14.78 14.74
CA GLU A 97 -18.46 -14.12 13.50
C GLU A 97 -18.14 -12.62 13.57
N VAL A 98 -17.30 -12.15 12.65
CA VAL A 98 -16.83 -10.75 12.62
C VAL A 98 -17.10 -10.13 11.26
N GLY A 99 -17.44 -8.83 11.25
CA GLY A 99 -17.69 -8.07 10.04
C GLY A 99 -16.59 -7.07 9.75
N TRP A 100 -15.83 -7.27 8.67
CA TRP A 100 -14.82 -6.32 8.19
C TRP A 100 -15.29 -5.61 6.94
N ARG A 101 -14.92 -4.34 6.77
CA ARG A 101 -15.20 -3.57 5.55
C ARG A 101 -13.99 -3.65 4.61
N PRO A 102 -14.08 -4.36 3.47
CA PRO A 102 -13.00 -4.44 2.51
C PRO A 102 -12.73 -3.09 1.83
N THR A 103 -11.47 -2.77 1.58
CA THR A 103 -11.02 -1.48 1.02
C THR A 103 -10.41 -1.61 -0.36
N LEU A 104 -10.06 -2.82 -0.80
CA LEU A 104 -9.51 -3.05 -2.15
C LEU A 104 -10.58 -3.42 -3.17
N ILE A 105 -11.83 -3.62 -2.74
CA ILE A 105 -12.97 -3.87 -3.63
C ILE A 105 -13.45 -2.58 -4.29
N SER A 106 -13.74 -2.67 -5.59
CA SER A 106 -14.31 -1.58 -6.37
C SER A 106 -15.65 -1.15 -5.75
N SER A 107 -15.76 0.12 -5.39
CA SER A 107 -17.02 0.65 -4.86
C SER A 107 -18.02 0.77 -6.01
N ALA A 108 -19.20 0.17 -5.81
CA ALA A 108 -20.30 0.27 -6.77
C ALA A 108 -20.82 1.72 -6.91
N ILE A 109 -20.63 2.56 -5.89
CA ILE A 109 -21.14 3.93 -5.84
C ILE A 109 -20.01 4.86 -5.39
N PRO A 110 -19.54 5.79 -6.25
CA PRO A 110 -18.52 6.76 -5.88
C PRO A 110 -18.88 7.52 -4.61
N GLY A 111 -17.96 7.54 -3.64
CA GLY A 111 -18.14 8.22 -2.35
C GLY A 111 -18.92 7.44 -1.29
N ARG A 112 -19.47 6.26 -1.62
CA ARG A 112 -20.05 5.36 -0.62
C ARG A 112 -19.05 4.28 -0.23
N ASP A 113 -18.94 4.06 1.08
CA ASP A 113 -18.19 2.95 1.65
C ASP A 113 -18.80 1.61 1.27
N ASN A 114 -17.96 0.60 1.07
CA ASN A 114 -18.39 -0.77 0.90
C ASN A 114 -19.11 -1.28 2.16
N ASP A 115 -20.04 -2.22 1.99
CA ASP A 115 -20.70 -2.86 3.12
C ASP A 115 -19.71 -3.79 3.87
N ARG A 116 -19.95 -4.01 5.17
CA ARG A 116 -19.15 -4.97 5.94
C ARG A 116 -19.47 -6.39 5.47
N VAL A 117 -18.43 -7.18 5.26
CA VAL A 117 -18.51 -8.60 4.93
C VAL A 117 -18.30 -9.40 6.21
N LYS A 118 -19.33 -10.17 6.60
CA LYS A 118 -19.27 -11.07 7.74
C LYS A 118 -18.54 -12.35 7.36
N GLY A 119 -17.58 -12.75 8.18
CA GLY A 119 -16.88 -14.02 8.05
C GLY A 119 -16.80 -14.73 9.41
N LYS A 120 -16.57 -16.04 9.34
CA LYS A 120 -16.55 -16.95 10.49
C LYS A 120 -15.13 -17.36 10.85
N GLY A 121 -14.93 -17.71 12.11
CA GLY A 121 -13.69 -18.25 12.64
C GLY A 121 -12.65 -17.19 12.98
N LEU A 122 -11.68 -17.58 13.81
CA LEU A 122 -10.57 -16.71 14.18
C LEU A 122 -9.64 -16.40 13.01
N ASP A 123 -9.46 -17.33 12.06
CA ASP A 123 -8.62 -17.07 10.88
C ASP A 123 -9.09 -15.84 10.10
N TYR A 124 -10.40 -15.64 9.95
CA TYR A 124 -10.91 -14.47 9.25
C TYR A 124 -10.52 -13.16 9.95
N GLU A 125 -10.60 -13.10 11.28
CA GLU A 125 -10.13 -11.96 12.08
C GLU A 125 -8.59 -11.82 12.00
N ILE A 126 -7.83 -12.90 12.17
CA ILE A 126 -6.37 -12.92 12.13
C ILE A 126 -5.85 -12.35 10.81
N TYR A 127 -6.43 -12.78 9.69
CA TYR A 127 -6.05 -12.32 8.37
C TYR A 127 -6.33 -10.83 8.19
N PHE A 128 -7.50 -10.34 8.61
CA PHE A 128 -7.82 -8.91 8.48
C PHE A 128 -6.96 -8.03 9.39
N VAL A 129 -6.63 -8.47 10.61
CA VAL A 129 -5.78 -7.72 11.54
C VAL A 129 -4.34 -7.65 11.02
N HIS A 130 -3.78 -8.75 10.52
CA HIS A 130 -2.46 -8.76 9.88
C HIS A 130 -2.44 -7.94 8.58
N HIS A 131 -3.46 -8.08 7.73
CA HIS A 131 -3.60 -7.28 6.52
C HIS A 131 -3.61 -5.78 6.87
N THR A 132 -4.42 -5.39 7.86
CA THR A 132 -4.45 -4.02 8.39
C THR A 132 -3.07 -3.56 8.87
N LEU A 133 -2.35 -4.40 9.62
CA LEU A 133 -1.00 -4.10 10.09
C LEU A 133 -0.02 -3.86 8.93
N ALA A 134 -0.08 -4.70 7.88
CA ALA A 134 0.75 -4.54 6.69
C ALA A 134 0.43 -3.25 5.92
N LEU A 135 -0.86 -2.89 5.80
CA LEU A 135 -1.27 -1.63 5.19
C LEU A 135 -0.76 -0.42 5.98
N ILE A 136 -0.78 -0.47 7.32
CA ILE A 136 -0.20 0.58 8.18
C ILE A 136 1.30 0.76 7.87
N HIS A 137 2.05 -0.33 7.72
CA HIS A 137 3.45 -0.26 7.33
C HIS A 137 3.66 0.36 5.93
N ASN A 138 2.84 0.02 4.94
CA ASN A 138 2.89 0.68 3.63
C ASN A 138 2.62 2.19 3.74
N LEU A 139 1.66 2.60 4.58
CA LEU A 139 1.35 4.00 4.83
C LEU A 139 2.49 4.73 5.58
N LEU A 140 3.17 4.08 6.51
CA LEU A 140 4.37 4.62 7.17
C LEU A 140 5.53 4.79 6.19
N ALA A 141 5.71 3.84 5.27
CA ALA A 141 6.70 3.97 4.20
C ALA A 141 6.36 5.17 3.30
N ARG A 142 5.10 5.30 2.91
CA ARG A 142 4.59 6.43 2.13
C ARG A 142 4.85 7.76 2.83
N GLN A 143 4.52 7.87 4.10
CA GLN A 143 4.73 9.09 4.88
C GLN A 143 6.22 9.46 4.99
N SER A 144 7.08 8.46 5.18
CA SER A 144 8.54 8.67 5.22
C SER A 144 9.05 9.19 3.87
N LEU A 145 8.57 8.62 2.76
CA LEU A 145 8.99 9.03 1.41
C LEU A 145 8.43 10.39 0.99
N LEU A 146 7.26 10.79 1.48
CA LEU A 146 6.74 12.15 1.24
C LEU A 146 7.72 13.21 1.74
N GLY A 147 8.46 12.94 2.82
CA GLY A 147 9.51 13.82 3.34
C GLY A 147 10.65 14.10 2.34
N LEU A 148 10.89 13.21 1.37
CA LEU A 148 11.87 13.44 0.29
C LEU A 148 11.39 14.47 -0.75
N TYR A 149 10.09 14.72 -0.79
CA TYR A 149 9.44 15.62 -1.74
C TYR A 149 8.93 16.90 -1.09
N ALA A 150 9.32 17.17 0.15
CA ALA A 150 8.97 18.39 0.86
C ALA A 150 9.49 19.63 0.09
N ALA A 151 8.83 20.78 0.31
CA ALA A 151 9.19 22.04 -0.33
C ALA A 151 10.63 22.50 0.01
N THR A 152 11.14 22.09 1.18
CA THR A 152 12.52 22.30 1.60
C THR A 152 13.34 21.05 1.31
N VAL A 153 14.51 21.22 0.68
CA VAL A 153 15.44 20.11 0.43
C VAL A 153 15.87 19.50 1.78
N PRO A 154 15.63 18.20 2.02
CA PRO A 154 15.99 17.56 3.28
C PRO A 154 17.51 17.48 3.44
N THR A 155 18.00 17.56 4.68
CA THR A 155 19.42 17.32 4.97
C THR A 155 19.82 15.88 4.64
N THR A 156 21.11 15.61 4.48
CA THR A 156 21.62 14.24 4.21
C THR A 156 21.19 13.25 5.30
N GLU A 157 21.17 13.68 6.55
CA GLU A 157 20.73 12.89 7.70
C GLU A 157 19.23 12.60 7.64
N GLN A 158 18.41 13.61 7.35
CA GLN A 158 16.97 13.45 7.18
C GLN A 158 16.63 12.51 6.01
N ARG A 159 17.30 12.70 4.86
CA ARG A 159 17.15 11.81 3.69
C ARG A 159 17.48 10.36 4.06
N THR A 160 18.57 10.15 4.80
CA THR A 160 18.98 8.81 5.25
C THR A 160 17.91 8.19 6.16
N SER A 161 17.40 8.95 7.12
CA SER A 161 16.33 8.52 8.03
C SER A 161 15.04 8.16 7.27
N PHE A 162 14.59 9.00 6.34
CA PHE A 162 13.41 8.71 5.51
C PHE A 162 13.56 7.42 4.70
N ILE A 163 14.72 7.20 4.07
CA ILE A 163 15.00 5.97 3.31
C ILE A 163 15.03 4.75 4.24
N GLN A 164 15.65 4.84 5.41
CA GLN A 164 15.72 3.75 6.38
C GLN A 164 14.34 3.38 6.92
N ASN A 165 13.51 4.37 7.30
CA ASN A 165 12.17 4.15 7.81
C ASN A 165 11.24 3.53 6.75
N ALA A 166 11.33 4.01 5.50
CA ALA A 166 10.59 3.42 4.40
C ALA A 166 11.04 1.99 4.10
N THR A 167 12.35 1.75 4.10
CA THR A 167 12.95 0.42 3.89
C THR A 167 12.44 -0.58 4.93
N LYS A 168 12.53 -0.22 6.23
CA LYS A 168 12.03 -1.06 7.32
C LYS A 168 10.55 -1.38 7.13
N SER A 169 9.74 -0.36 6.85
CA SER A 169 8.30 -0.53 6.75
C SER A 169 7.87 -1.41 5.56
N LEU A 170 8.46 -1.21 4.37
CA LEU A 170 8.16 -2.05 3.19
C LEU A 170 8.57 -3.51 3.39
N LYS A 171 9.74 -3.76 4.00
CA LYS A 171 10.20 -5.11 4.33
C LYS A 171 9.27 -5.78 5.33
N THR A 172 8.81 -5.06 6.36
CA THR A 172 7.82 -5.60 7.32
C THR A 172 6.49 -5.90 6.64
N ALA A 173 5.97 -5.01 5.77
CA ALA A 173 4.74 -5.26 5.04
C ALA A 173 4.85 -6.52 4.14
N HIS A 174 5.97 -6.64 3.39
CA HIS A 174 6.26 -7.83 2.59
C HIS A 174 6.30 -9.11 3.46
N ALA A 175 6.96 -9.05 4.61
CA ALA A 175 7.08 -10.19 5.52
C ALA A 175 5.72 -10.61 6.10
N ILE A 176 4.83 -9.67 6.43
CA ILE A 176 3.47 -9.97 6.93
C ILE A 176 2.62 -10.62 5.84
N HIS A 177 2.63 -10.10 4.61
CA HIS A 177 1.89 -10.74 3.50
C HIS A 177 2.43 -12.14 3.20
N THR A 178 3.76 -12.31 3.23
CA THR A 178 4.40 -13.62 3.09
C THR A 178 3.96 -14.59 4.18
N TYR A 179 3.88 -14.12 5.44
CA TYR A 179 3.38 -14.92 6.56
C TYR A 179 1.93 -15.38 6.34
N LEU A 180 1.03 -14.51 5.87
CA LEU A 180 -0.36 -14.87 5.59
C LEU A 180 -0.50 -15.91 4.47
N ILE A 181 0.32 -15.80 3.42
CA ILE A 181 0.38 -16.80 2.34
C ILE A 181 0.88 -18.14 2.89
N GLN A 182 1.93 -18.13 3.71
CA GLN A 182 2.48 -19.35 4.32
C GLN A 182 1.48 -19.99 5.29
N ARG A 183 0.77 -19.20 6.10
CA ARG A 183 -0.28 -19.70 7.00
C ARG A 183 -1.39 -20.40 6.22
N ALA A 184 -1.81 -19.85 5.08
CA ALA A 184 -2.84 -20.46 4.24
C ALA A 184 -2.41 -21.85 3.72
N ASN A 185 -1.12 -22.00 3.39
CA ASN A 185 -0.56 -23.24 2.85
C ASN A 185 -0.19 -24.29 3.93
N SER A 186 -0.11 -23.88 5.20
CA SER A 186 0.36 -24.74 6.31
C SER A 186 -0.78 -25.39 7.11
N SER A 187 -2.04 -25.02 6.83
CA SER A 187 -3.21 -25.58 7.49
C SER A 187 -3.46 -27.02 7.05
N SER A 188 -3.67 -27.93 8.01
CA SER A 188 -4.02 -29.34 7.75
C SER A 188 -5.40 -29.51 7.11
N GLU A 189 -6.30 -28.53 7.30
CA GLU A 189 -7.66 -28.52 6.74
C GLU A 189 -7.72 -27.86 5.35
N GLY A 190 -6.56 -27.49 4.80
CA GLY A 190 -6.44 -26.70 3.59
C GLY A 190 -6.54 -25.19 3.86
N PRO A 191 -6.43 -24.36 2.81
CA PRO A 191 -6.45 -22.91 2.96
C PRO A 191 -7.80 -22.44 3.53
N PRO A 192 -7.80 -21.42 4.43
CA PRO A 192 -9.03 -20.94 5.03
C PRO A 192 -9.98 -20.37 3.96
N ALA A 193 -11.24 -20.78 4.03
CA ALA A 193 -12.27 -20.34 3.09
C ALA A 193 -12.93 -19.06 3.62
N PHE A 194 -12.67 -17.93 2.94
CA PHE A 194 -13.27 -16.65 3.28
C PHE A 194 -14.45 -16.30 2.38
N PRO A 195 -15.38 -15.43 2.83
CA PRO A 195 -16.47 -14.95 1.99
C PRO A 195 -15.96 -14.34 0.67
N PRO A 196 -16.61 -14.58 -0.48
CA PRO A 196 -16.13 -14.11 -1.80
C PRO A 196 -16.00 -12.59 -1.97
N ASN A 197 -16.58 -11.81 -1.07
CA ASN A 197 -16.50 -10.34 -1.07
C ASN A 197 -15.40 -9.81 -0.14
N ALA A 198 -14.76 -10.67 0.66
CA ALA A 198 -13.63 -10.32 1.52
C ALA A 198 -12.30 -10.45 0.77
N ILE A 199 -12.21 -9.80 -0.41
CA ILE A 199 -11.07 -9.98 -1.31
C ILE A 199 -9.75 -9.55 -0.68
N ASP A 200 -9.77 -8.56 0.23
CA ASP A 200 -8.58 -8.04 0.92
C ASP A 200 -7.74 -9.14 1.59
N VAL A 201 -8.38 -10.20 2.08
CA VAL A 201 -7.74 -11.32 2.78
C VAL A 201 -7.58 -12.57 1.91
N SER A 202 -7.95 -12.51 0.63
CA SER A 202 -7.76 -13.65 -0.28
C SER A 202 -6.28 -13.89 -0.58
N VAL A 203 -5.91 -15.16 -0.78
CA VAL A 203 -4.51 -15.51 -1.10
C VAL A 203 -3.98 -14.79 -2.35
N PRO A 204 -4.73 -14.66 -3.46
CA PRO A 204 -4.28 -13.87 -4.61
C PRO A 204 -3.98 -12.40 -4.28
N VAL A 205 -4.82 -11.75 -3.47
CA VAL A 205 -4.59 -10.35 -3.09
C VAL A 205 -3.39 -10.22 -2.14
N GLN A 206 -3.23 -11.15 -1.20
CA GLN A 206 -2.04 -11.18 -0.33
C GLN A 206 -0.75 -11.39 -1.15
N SER A 207 -0.77 -12.28 -2.15
CA SER A 207 0.33 -12.46 -3.10
C SER A 207 0.62 -11.20 -3.91
N ALA A 208 -0.43 -10.49 -4.35
CA ALA A 208 -0.26 -9.25 -5.07
C ALA A 208 0.40 -8.16 -4.23
N LEU A 209 -0.05 -7.99 -2.99
CA LEU A 209 0.50 -7.01 -2.05
C LEU A 209 1.95 -7.35 -1.65
N GLN A 210 2.26 -8.64 -1.52
CA GLN A 210 3.61 -9.14 -1.27
C GLN A 210 4.58 -8.79 -2.39
N HIS A 211 4.18 -9.03 -3.65
CA HIS A 211 4.95 -8.62 -4.82
C HIS A 211 5.05 -7.10 -4.95
N LEU A 212 3.97 -6.37 -4.70
CA LEU A 212 3.96 -4.92 -4.79
C LEU A 212 4.93 -4.28 -3.79
N ALA A 213 4.92 -4.72 -2.54
CA ALA A 213 5.87 -4.25 -1.52
C ALA A 213 7.33 -4.50 -1.95
N HIS A 214 7.60 -5.62 -2.63
CA HIS A 214 8.93 -5.91 -3.18
C HIS A 214 9.27 -4.97 -4.34
N ALA A 215 8.35 -4.72 -5.28
CA ALA A 215 8.56 -3.78 -6.37
C ALA A 215 8.88 -2.37 -5.85
N GLU A 216 8.12 -1.90 -4.87
CA GLU A 216 8.34 -0.62 -4.21
C GLU A 216 9.69 -0.58 -3.47
N PHE A 217 10.10 -1.68 -2.84
CA PHE A 217 11.40 -1.79 -2.18
C PHE A 217 12.57 -1.73 -3.19
N ASN A 218 12.49 -2.45 -4.31
CA ASN A 218 13.49 -2.35 -5.38
C ASN A 218 13.59 -0.91 -5.90
N LEU A 219 12.46 -0.24 -6.13
CA LEU A 219 12.45 1.17 -6.55
C LEU A 219 12.99 2.11 -5.48
N LEU A 220 12.80 1.82 -4.19
CA LEU A 220 13.42 2.58 -3.12
C LEU A 220 14.96 2.43 -3.13
N CYS A 221 15.46 1.22 -3.40
CA CYS A 221 16.90 0.99 -3.59
C CYS A 221 17.45 1.73 -4.81
N VAL A 222 16.64 1.91 -5.86
CA VAL A 222 17.00 2.77 -7.01
C VAL A 222 17.01 4.24 -6.62
N LEU A 223 15.95 4.72 -5.95
CA LEU A 223 15.79 6.13 -5.54
C LEU A 223 16.93 6.62 -4.65
N LYS A 224 17.55 5.73 -3.87
CA LYS A 224 18.72 6.06 -3.03
C LYS A 224 19.85 6.69 -3.86
N ASP A 225 20.10 6.14 -5.05
CA ASP A 225 21.25 6.46 -5.90
C ASP A 225 20.87 7.20 -7.20
N ASP A 226 19.58 7.31 -7.50
CA ASP A 226 19.08 8.07 -8.65
C ASP A 226 18.98 9.56 -8.30
N PRO A 227 19.81 10.44 -8.91
CA PRO A 227 19.83 11.86 -8.60
C PRO A 227 18.70 12.64 -9.26
N TYR A 228 18.08 12.10 -10.32
CA TYR A 228 17.16 12.86 -11.17
C TYR A 228 15.82 13.22 -10.49
N PRO A 229 15.21 12.38 -9.65
CA PRO A 229 14.04 12.79 -8.88
C PRO A 229 14.31 14.00 -7.99
N ALA A 230 15.48 14.05 -7.33
CA ALA A 230 15.88 15.18 -6.49
C ALA A 230 16.08 16.45 -7.33
N LEU A 231 16.73 16.35 -8.49
CA LEU A 231 16.88 17.47 -9.41
C LEU A 231 15.53 18.04 -9.86
N LEU A 232 14.55 17.17 -10.11
CA LEU A 232 13.22 17.60 -10.51
C LEU A 232 12.53 18.37 -9.40
N VAL A 233 12.69 17.95 -8.14
CA VAL A 233 12.21 18.70 -6.97
C VAL A 233 12.93 20.04 -6.86
N GLN A 234 14.27 20.06 -6.97
CA GLN A 234 15.07 21.30 -6.93
C GLN A 234 14.70 22.28 -8.04
N SER A 235 14.35 21.80 -9.24
CA SER A 235 13.90 22.66 -10.34
C SER A 235 12.62 23.45 -10.04
N ARG A 236 11.87 23.06 -9.00
CA ARG A 236 10.72 23.84 -8.48
C ARG A 236 11.17 25.04 -7.66
N ASN A 237 12.36 24.98 -7.06
CA ASN A 237 12.96 26.09 -6.32
C ASN A 237 13.66 27.05 -7.30
N LYS A 238 13.12 28.27 -7.42
CA LYS A 238 13.68 29.31 -8.32
C LYS A 238 15.07 29.79 -7.89
N ASP A 239 15.41 29.59 -6.63
CA ASP A 239 16.66 30.06 -6.03
C ASP A 239 17.78 29.00 -6.13
N ASP A 240 17.44 27.74 -6.41
CA ASP A 240 18.40 26.67 -6.65
C ASP A 240 18.73 26.55 -8.14
N LYS A 241 19.95 26.98 -8.51
CA LYS A 241 20.47 26.92 -9.89
C LYS A 241 21.64 25.95 -10.04
N GLU A 242 22.02 25.23 -8.99
CA GLU A 242 23.22 24.38 -8.99
C GLU A 242 23.09 23.24 -10.02
N TRP A 243 21.89 22.69 -10.14
CA TRP A 243 21.53 21.68 -11.16
C TRP A 243 21.72 22.16 -12.60
N MET A 244 21.74 23.47 -12.85
CA MET A 244 21.98 24.05 -14.17
C MET A 244 23.47 24.05 -14.55
N ILE A 245 24.37 23.86 -13.58
CA ILE A 245 25.82 24.00 -13.76
C ILE A 245 26.48 22.66 -14.09
N LYS A 246 26.01 21.54 -13.49
CA LYS A 246 26.58 20.21 -13.74
C LYS A 246 25.52 19.11 -13.71
N ALA A 247 25.45 18.33 -14.78
CA ALA A 247 24.61 17.14 -14.82
C ALA A 247 25.14 16.09 -13.81
N PRO A 248 24.26 15.42 -13.05
CA PRO A 248 24.67 14.33 -12.17
C PRO A 248 25.31 13.22 -12.97
N GLN A 249 26.32 12.60 -12.38
CA GLN A 249 27.04 11.49 -12.98
C GLN A 249 26.72 10.22 -12.20
N ILE A 250 26.23 9.20 -12.90
CA ILE A 250 26.00 7.86 -12.33
C ILE A 250 27.12 6.96 -12.84
N PRO A 251 27.98 6.39 -11.96
CA PRO A 251 29.01 5.45 -12.40
C PRO A 251 28.41 4.29 -13.20
N LYS A 252 29.08 3.87 -14.28
CA LYS A 252 28.59 2.83 -15.21
C LYS A 252 28.10 1.54 -14.53
N VAL A 253 28.92 0.96 -13.65
CA VAL A 253 28.57 -0.27 -12.91
C VAL A 253 27.29 -0.05 -12.09
N ARG A 254 27.11 1.16 -11.53
CA ARG A 254 25.91 1.51 -10.77
C ARG A 254 24.69 1.59 -11.68
N ALA A 255 24.79 2.23 -12.85
CA ALA A 255 23.69 2.31 -13.83
C ALA A 255 23.20 0.92 -14.28
N GLN A 256 24.11 -0.05 -14.47
CA GLN A 256 23.74 -1.44 -14.81
C GLN A 256 22.97 -2.12 -13.69
N VAL A 257 23.43 -1.97 -12.44
CA VAL A 257 22.72 -2.49 -11.25
C VAL A 257 21.33 -1.87 -11.12
N LEU A 258 21.23 -0.55 -11.28
CA LEU A 258 19.95 0.19 -11.21
C LEU A 258 19.00 -0.25 -12.33
N THR A 259 19.51 -0.48 -13.54
CA THR A 259 18.71 -1.02 -14.66
C THR A 259 18.06 -2.35 -14.25
N ARG A 260 18.85 -3.29 -13.73
CA ARG A 260 18.35 -4.63 -13.35
C ARG A 260 17.36 -4.57 -12.20
N LEU A 261 17.56 -3.69 -11.21
CA LEU A 261 16.60 -3.45 -10.13
C LEU A 261 15.26 -2.92 -10.65
N CYS A 262 15.30 -1.99 -11.61
CA CYS A 262 14.09 -1.50 -12.26
C CYS A 262 13.35 -2.61 -13.03
N ILE A 263 14.07 -3.49 -13.73
CA ILE A 263 13.43 -4.65 -14.38
C ILE A 263 12.83 -5.61 -13.35
N GLY A 264 13.52 -5.90 -12.25
CA GLY A 264 12.97 -6.72 -11.16
C GLY A 264 11.72 -6.11 -10.52
N ALA A 265 11.70 -4.78 -10.33
CA ALA A 265 10.49 -4.07 -9.90
C ALA A 265 9.32 -4.21 -10.89
N ALA A 266 9.60 -4.14 -12.20
CA ALA A 266 8.59 -4.33 -13.24
C ALA A 266 8.04 -5.77 -13.26
N GLU A 267 8.89 -6.78 -13.09
CA GLU A 267 8.50 -8.19 -12.96
C GLU A 267 7.58 -8.40 -11.77
N HIS A 268 7.92 -7.84 -10.60
CA HIS A 268 7.05 -7.90 -9.42
C HIS A 268 5.72 -7.17 -9.62
N ALA A 269 5.71 -5.99 -10.24
CA ALA A 269 4.46 -5.28 -10.56
C ALA A 269 3.58 -6.07 -11.55
N THR A 270 4.20 -6.81 -12.48
CA THR A 270 3.50 -7.71 -13.41
C THR A 270 2.89 -8.89 -12.67
N ALA A 271 3.64 -9.50 -11.74
CA ALA A 271 3.17 -10.60 -10.90
C ALA A 271 2.03 -10.15 -9.97
N ALA A 272 2.11 -8.93 -9.43
CA ALA A 272 1.03 -8.33 -8.64
C ALA A 272 -0.24 -8.19 -9.48
N ASN A 273 -0.15 -7.60 -10.67
CA ASN A 273 -1.27 -7.48 -11.60
C ASN A 273 -1.86 -8.85 -12.01
N ALA A 274 -1.02 -9.85 -12.25
CA ALA A 274 -1.47 -11.20 -12.58
C ALA A 274 -2.26 -11.83 -11.42
N SER A 275 -1.79 -11.64 -10.19
CA SER A 275 -2.45 -12.13 -8.98
C SER A 275 -3.80 -11.44 -8.76
N LEU A 276 -3.89 -10.13 -8.96
CA LEU A 276 -5.15 -9.38 -8.82
C LEU A 276 -6.18 -9.74 -9.89
N LYS A 277 -5.76 -10.10 -11.10
CA LYS A 277 -6.67 -10.54 -12.17
C LYS A 277 -7.43 -11.82 -11.83
N VAL A 278 -6.96 -12.63 -10.88
CA VAL A 278 -7.67 -13.81 -10.37
C VAL A 278 -9.00 -13.40 -9.72
N GLU A 279 -9.05 -12.25 -9.06
CA GLU A 279 -10.27 -11.68 -8.46
C GLU A 279 -11.15 -10.94 -9.49
N GLY A 280 -10.68 -10.81 -10.73
CA GLY A 280 -11.42 -10.21 -11.84
C GLY A 280 -11.70 -8.71 -11.63
N SER A 281 -12.90 -8.29 -12.00
CA SER A 281 -13.35 -6.88 -11.93
C SER A 281 -13.70 -6.41 -10.51
N LYS A 282 -13.56 -7.27 -9.49
CA LYS A 282 -13.84 -6.90 -8.10
C LYS A 282 -12.80 -5.96 -7.53
N VAL A 283 -11.55 -6.02 -7.99
CA VAL A 283 -10.47 -5.18 -7.47
C VAL A 283 -10.65 -3.73 -7.95
N SER A 284 -10.35 -2.78 -7.07
CA SER A 284 -10.36 -1.36 -7.38
C SER A 284 -9.50 -1.05 -8.60
N LYS A 285 -10.08 -0.32 -9.56
CA LYS A 285 -9.38 0.12 -10.78
C LYS A 285 -8.15 0.96 -10.45
N ASP A 286 -8.25 1.86 -9.47
CA ASP A 286 -7.12 2.72 -9.09
C ASP A 286 -5.92 1.90 -8.61
N PHE A 287 -6.17 0.78 -7.95
CA PHE A 287 -5.11 -0.11 -7.47
C PHE A 287 -4.44 -0.88 -8.61
N MET A 288 -5.24 -1.36 -9.58
CA MET A 288 -4.72 -2.00 -10.80
C MET A 288 -3.92 -1.01 -11.66
N ASP A 289 -4.45 0.20 -11.85
CA ASP A 289 -3.82 1.27 -12.62
C ASP A 289 -2.51 1.73 -11.96
N TYR A 290 -2.45 1.73 -10.63
CA TYR A 290 -1.22 1.97 -9.88
C TYR A 290 -0.16 0.89 -10.13
N CYS A 291 -0.53 -0.39 -10.10
CA CYS A 291 0.39 -1.49 -10.39
C CYS A 291 0.92 -1.43 -11.84
N ASP A 292 0.06 -1.12 -12.82
CA ASP A 292 0.49 -0.80 -14.20
C ASP A 292 1.41 0.42 -14.24
N GLY A 293 1.12 1.44 -13.44
CA GLY A 293 1.97 2.62 -13.25
C GLY A 293 3.39 2.26 -12.83
N ILE A 294 3.53 1.44 -11.78
CA ILE A 294 4.82 0.94 -11.29
C ILE A 294 5.54 0.14 -12.38
N TYR A 295 4.83 -0.76 -13.08
CA TYR A 295 5.40 -1.54 -14.18
C TYR A 295 6.02 -0.63 -15.27
N ARG A 296 5.24 0.34 -15.77
CA ARG A 296 5.68 1.26 -16.84
C ARG A 296 6.79 2.18 -16.40
N ALA A 297 6.66 2.79 -15.22
CA ALA A 297 7.67 3.69 -14.67
C ALA A 297 9.00 2.96 -14.45
N SER A 298 8.94 1.71 -13.97
CA SER A 298 10.14 0.88 -13.77
C SER A 298 10.82 0.53 -15.09
N ARG A 299 10.08 0.11 -16.12
CA ARG A 299 10.67 -0.17 -17.45
C ARG A 299 11.26 1.09 -18.09
N ALA A 300 10.60 2.23 -17.94
CA ALA A 300 11.10 3.51 -18.42
C ALA A 300 12.39 3.94 -17.70
N LYS A 301 12.47 3.78 -16.37
CA LYS A 301 13.71 4.01 -15.59
C LYS A 301 14.85 3.12 -16.07
N ALA A 302 14.59 1.83 -16.33
CA ALA A 302 15.59 0.93 -16.88
C ALA A 302 16.13 1.43 -18.23
N CYS A 303 15.25 1.83 -19.14
CA CYS A 303 15.64 2.42 -20.43
C CYS A 303 16.42 3.72 -20.25
N ARG A 304 16.04 4.59 -19.29
CA ARG A 304 16.79 5.81 -18.97
C ARG A 304 18.21 5.50 -18.48
N PHE A 305 18.40 4.53 -17.60
CA PHE A 305 19.74 4.16 -17.14
C PHE A 305 20.61 3.60 -18.28
N GLN A 306 20.02 2.85 -19.22
CA GLN A 306 20.71 2.44 -20.45
C GLN A 306 21.08 3.65 -21.32
N ALA A 307 20.17 4.62 -21.47
CA ALA A 307 20.45 5.85 -22.21
C ALA A 307 21.66 6.61 -21.64
N LEU A 308 21.72 6.73 -20.32
CA LEU A 308 22.82 7.40 -19.64
C LEU A 308 24.15 6.65 -19.80
N ASP A 309 24.14 5.30 -19.75
CA ASP A 309 25.37 4.53 -19.99
C ASP A 309 25.89 4.69 -21.43
N GLU A 310 25.00 4.68 -22.42
CA GLU A 310 25.38 4.89 -23.83
C GLU A 310 25.90 6.31 -24.08
N ASP A 311 25.27 7.32 -23.48
CA ASP A 311 25.75 8.71 -23.58
C ASP A 311 27.14 8.88 -22.96
N LEU A 312 27.36 8.29 -21.77
CA LEU A 312 28.68 8.28 -21.12
C LEU A 312 29.74 7.53 -21.93
N ALA A 313 29.33 6.54 -22.74
CA ALA A 313 30.20 5.85 -23.69
C ALA A 313 30.42 6.63 -25.00
N GLY A 314 29.93 7.87 -25.10
CA GLY A 314 30.05 8.71 -26.29
C GLY A 314 29.11 8.31 -27.43
N LYS A 315 28.08 7.51 -27.16
CA LYS A 315 27.08 7.04 -28.15
C LYS A 315 25.73 7.74 -27.94
N THR A 316 25.74 9.06 -27.88
CA THR A 316 24.56 9.90 -27.64
C THR A 316 23.38 9.55 -28.57
N GLY A 317 23.62 9.20 -29.85
CA GLY A 317 22.56 8.78 -30.76
C GLY A 317 21.79 7.55 -30.26
N THR A 318 22.50 6.55 -29.75
CA THR A 318 21.90 5.34 -29.15
C THR A 318 21.23 5.67 -27.81
N GLY A 319 21.81 6.58 -27.03
CA GLY A 319 21.20 7.07 -25.80
C GLY A 319 19.84 7.74 -26.05
N ILE A 320 19.71 8.56 -27.10
CA ILE A 320 18.43 9.16 -27.51
C ILE A 320 17.42 8.07 -27.89
N ALA A 321 17.84 7.03 -28.61
CA ALA A 321 16.96 5.91 -28.96
C ALA A 321 16.43 5.19 -27.70
N TRP A 322 17.25 4.98 -26.68
CA TRP A 322 16.81 4.44 -25.38
C TRP A 322 15.80 5.35 -24.67
N LEU A 323 15.96 6.67 -24.73
CA LEU A 323 14.98 7.61 -24.16
C LEU A 323 13.65 7.58 -24.93
N ARG A 324 13.69 7.42 -26.26
CA ARG A 324 12.48 7.18 -27.07
C ARG A 324 11.79 5.86 -26.67
N ALA A 325 12.56 4.80 -26.40
CA ALA A 325 12.01 3.56 -25.84
C ALA A 325 11.36 3.77 -24.46
N ALA A 326 12.00 4.56 -23.58
CA ALA A 326 11.44 4.91 -22.27
C ALA A 326 10.10 5.67 -22.39
N LEU A 327 10.00 6.64 -23.31
CA LEU A 327 8.74 7.35 -23.59
C LEU A 327 7.63 6.40 -24.05
N ASN A 328 7.97 5.41 -24.90
CA ASN A 328 7.01 4.39 -25.33
C ASN A 328 6.50 3.53 -24.15
N GLU A 329 7.38 3.10 -23.25
CA GLU A 329 6.99 2.34 -22.05
C GLU A 329 5.99 3.12 -21.17
N LEU A 330 6.19 4.43 -21.05
CA LEU A 330 5.28 5.35 -20.34
C LEU A 330 3.97 5.61 -21.09
N GLY A 331 3.85 5.19 -22.36
CA GLY A 331 2.69 5.48 -23.22
C GLY A 331 2.67 6.91 -23.76
N ALA A 332 3.81 7.59 -23.78
CA ALA A 332 3.94 8.92 -24.37
C ALA A 332 4.15 8.85 -25.89
N GLU A 333 3.69 9.88 -26.61
CA GLU A 333 3.94 10.00 -28.05
C GLU A 333 5.41 10.29 -28.33
N ILE A 334 6.08 9.38 -29.03
CA ILE A 334 7.46 9.60 -29.50
C ILE A 334 7.43 10.58 -30.68
N ARG A 335 8.20 11.66 -30.57
CA ARG A 335 8.39 12.61 -31.66
C ARG A 335 9.07 11.92 -32.84
N LYS A 336 8.39 11.85 -33.99
CA LYS A 336 9.03 11.59 -35.27
C LYS A 336 9.62 12.89 -35.80
N ASP A 337 10.86 12.84 -36.26
CA ASP A 337 11.55 13.99 -36.84
C ASP A 337 10.69 14.59 -37.98
N GLY A 338 10.35 15.89 -37.86
CA GLY A 338 9.50 16.63 -38.81
C GLY A 338 7.99 16.66 -38.54
N SER A 339 7.48 15.92 -37.54
CA SER A 339 6.05 15.91 -37.19
C SER A 339 5.72 16.91 -36.08
N LYS A 340 4.81 17.87 -36.35
CA LYS A 340 4.21 18.73 -35.32
C LYS A 340 3.33 17.86 -34.41
N SER A 341 3.84 17.48 -33.24
CA SER A 341 3.08 16.74 -32.22
C SER A 341 1.79 17.49 -31.83
N SER A 342 0.69 16.76 -31.68
CA SER A 342 -0.62 17.25 -31.24
C SER A 342 -0.54 18.00 -29.91
N GLY A 343 -0.81 19.32 -29.91
CA GLY A 343 -0.68 20.18 -28.73
C GLY A 343 -1.65 19.86 -27.57
N LEU A 344 -2.72 19.09 -27.83
CA LEU A 344 -3.76 18.78 -26.83
C LEU A 344 -3.31 17.73 -25.81
N GLY A 345 -2.51 16.73 -26.21
CA GLY A 345 -1.96 15.73 -25.30
C GLY A 345 -0.98 16.33 -24.29
N ARG A 346 -0.14 17.25 -24.78
CA ARG A 346 0.83 18.00 -23.96
C ARG A 346 0.17 18.93 -22.94
N LEU A 347 -0.95 19.56 -23.30
CA LEU A 347 -1.72 20.39 -22.38
C LEU A 347 -2.38 19.57 -21.27
N LYS A 348 -2.93 18.38 -21.60
CA LYS A 348 -3.51 17.47 -20.60
C LYS A 348 -2.43 16.93 -19.66
N ALA A 349 -1.30 16.47 -20.19
CA ALA A 349 -0.15 15.99 -19.40
C ALA A 349 0.36 17.10 -18.46
N SER A 350 0.61 18.30 -18.98
CA SER A 350 1.04 19.45 -18.19
C SER A 350 0.03 19.85 -17.10
N TRP A 351 -1.27 19.68 -17.35
CA TRP A 351 -2.29 19.96 -16.34
C TRP A 351 -2.34 18.89 -15.24
N THR A 352 -2.28 17.60 -15.60
CA THR A 352 -2.19 16.50 -14.63
C THR A 352 -0.93 16.59 -13.80
N GLU A 353 0.18 17.00 -14.41
CA GLU A 353 1.45 17.25 -13.74
C GLU A 353 1.37 18.38 -12.71
N ARG A 354 0.80 19.53 -13.07
CA ARG A 354 0.59 20.65 -12.13
C ARG A 354 -0.32 20.26 -10.97
N ARG A 355 -1.30 19.39 -11.20
CA ARG A 355 -2.15 18.86 -10.14
C ARG A 355 -1.37 17.92 -9.22
N GLU A 356 -0.51 17.09 -9.78
CA GLU A 356 0.33 16.17 -9.01
C GLU A 356 1.37 16.92 -8.17
N ASP A 357 1.99 17.97 -8.71
CA ASP A 357 2.90 18.83 -7.96
C ASP A 357 2.19 19.49 -6.77
N LYS A 358 0.99 20.03 -7.00
CA LYS A 358 0.16 20.57 -5.91
C LYS A 358 -0.27 19.52 -4.90
N ARG A 359 -0.44 18.25 -5.30
CA ARG A 359 -0.77 17.16 -4.38
C ARG A 359 0.42 16.82 -3.50
N ILE A 360 1.61 16.71 -4.08
CA ILE A 360 2.85 16.45 -3.37
C ILE A 360 3.15 17.60 -2.40
N GLU A 361 3.12 18.85 -2.87
CA GLU A 361 3.37 20.05 -2.05
C GLU A 361 2.42 20.16 -0.85
N LYS A 362 1.14 19.79 -1.05
CA LYS A 362 0.12 19.84 0.01
C LYS A 362 0.04 18.56 0.85
N GLY A 363 0.88 17.55 0.59
CA GLY A 363 0.75 16.23 1.22
C GLY A 363 -0.64 15.60 1.01
N SER A 364 -1.27 15.85 -0.13
CA SER A 364 -2.60 15.34 -0.45
C SER A 364 -2.64 13.82 -0.36
N PRO A 365 -3.69 13.20 0.20
CA PRO A 365 -3.75 11.74 0.40
C PRO A 365 -3.53 10.94 -0.89
N ASN A 366 -3.85 11.52 -2.05
CA ASN A 366 -3.88 10.85 -3.35
C ASN A 366 -2.63 11.10 -4.22
N TRP A 367 -1.49 11.51 -3.63
CA TRP A 367 -0.24 11.68 -4.38
C TRP A 367 0.33 10.34 -4.89
N GLY A 368 1.02 10.31 -6.02
CA GLY A 368 1.71 9.12 -6.54
C GLY A 368 0.80 7.95 -6.98
N LEU A 369 -0.50 8.20 -7.22
CA LEU A 369 -1.45 7.19 -7.71
C LEU A 369 -1.09 6.64 -9.11
N ASP A 370 -0.25 7.35 -9.85
CA ASP A 370 0.21 6.97 -11.18
C ASP A 370 1.42 6.02 -11.17
N GLY A 371 1.88 5.59 -10.00
CA GLY A 371 3.05 4.71 -9.87
C GLY A 371 4.37 5.38 -10.25
N GLY A 372 4.42 6.72 -10.31
CA GLY A 372 5.61 7.48 -10.69
C GLY A 372 5.80 7.68 -12.20
N LYS A 373 4.81 7.35 -13.04
CA LYS A 373 4.84 7.57 -14.49
C LYS A 373 5.08 9.03 -14.87
N LEU A 374 4.40 9.95 -14.21
CA LEU A 374 4.48 11.39 -14.47
C LEU A 374 5.85 11.95 -14.07
N GLU A 375 6.39 11.52 -12.93
CA GLU A 375 7.74 11.93 -12.50
C GLU A 375 8.78 11.44 -13.50
N GLU A 376 8.76 10.15 -13.83
CA GLU A 376 9.73 9.57 -14.75
C GLU A 376 9.61 10.16 -16.17
N GLY A 377 8.39 10.41 -16.63
CA GLY A 377 8.14 11.06 -17.93
C GLY A 377 8.82 12.41 -18.05
N ARG A 378 8.74 13.25 -17.00
CA ARG A 378 9.42 14.56 -17.01
C ARG A 378 10.94 14.42 -17.10
N ILE A 379 11.51 13.45 -16.38
CA ILE A 379 12.96 13.19 -16.39
C ILE A 379 13.39 12.74 -17.79
N VAL A 380 12.69 11.76 -18.36
CA VAL A 380 12.98 11.23 -19.70
C VAL A 380 12.82 12.32 -20.77
N GLU A 381 11.74 13.11 -20.73
CA GLU A 381 11.53 14.22 -21.68
C GLU A 381 12.57 15.34 -21.54
N HIS A 382 13.05 15.60 -20.34
CA HIS A 382 14.13 16.57 -20.13
C HIS A 382 15.44 16.07 -20.74
N LEU A 383 15.81 14.82 -20.46
CA LEU A 383 17.02 14.20 -20.98
C LEU A 383 16.98 14.07 -22.51
N GLU A 384 15.84 13.67 -23.09
CA GLU A 384 15.70 13.48 -24.53
C GLU A 384 15.93 14.79 -25.27
N ARG A 385 15.28 15.87 -24.80
CA ARG A 385 15.47 17.21 -25.39
C ARG A 385 16.91 17.70 -25.26
N LYS A 386 17.54 17.44 -24.11
CA LYS A 386 18.93 17.85 -23.87
C LYS A 386 19.89 17.11 -24.82
N MET A 387 19.82 15.78 -24.84
CA MET A 387 20.69 14.94 -25.65
C MET A 387 20.44 15.12 -27.14
N ALA A 388 19.19 15.31 -27.57
CA ALA A 388 18.88 15.62 -28.97
C ALA A 388 19.53 16.94 -29.40
N LYS A 389 19.40 18.00 -28.59
CA LYS A 389 20.05 19.30 -28.88
C LYS A 389 21.57 19.17 -28.95
N GLU A 390 22.17 18.46 -28.01
CA GLU A 390 23.62 18.19 -27.99
C GLU A 390 24.06 17.38 -29.21
N ASN A 391 23.30 16.38 -29.61
CA ASN A 391 23.57 15.58 -30.79
C ASN A 391 23.43 16.39 -32.08
N ASP A 392 22.41 17.25 -32.21
CA ASP A 392 22.20 18.07 -33.40
C ASP A 392 23.28 19.15 -33.58
N THR A 393 23.93 19.56 -32.49
CA THR A 393 24.89 20.68 -32.48
C THR A 393 26.35 20.26 -32.38
N ILE A 394 26.65 19.15 -31.70
CA ILE A 394 28.02 18.73 -31.36
C ILE A 394 28.30 17.34 -31.93
N ASN A 395 27.51 16.32 -31.56
CA ASN A 395 27.92 14.93 -31.80
C ASN A 395 27.55 14.40 -33.20
N VAL A 396 26.48 14.93 -33.80
CA VAL A 396 25.95 14.61 -35.13
C VAL A 396 25.87 13.09 -35.41
N GLN A 397 25.41 12.33 -34.42
CA GLN A 397 25.28 10.87 -34.54
C GLN A 397 23.90 10.49 -35.10
N ILE A 398 23.86 9.41 -35.88
CA ILE A 398 22.60 8.81 -36.33
C ILE A 398 21.89 8.20 -35.11
N ILE A 399 20.60 8.50 -34.97
CA ILE A 399 19.74 7.91 -33.94
C ILE A 399 19.19 6.59 -34.51
N PRO A 400 19.54 5.42 -33.94
CA PRO A 400 19.03 4.14 -34.41
C PRO A 400 17.53 3.96 -34.07
N GLU A 401 16.90 2.96 -34.69
CA GLU A 401 15.54 2.56 -34.32
C GLU A 401 15.50 2.02 -32.89
N TRP A 402 14.56 2.50 -32.08
CA TRP A 402 14.52 2.21 -30.64
C TRP A 402 13.88 0.87 -30.30
N ARG A 403 12.97 0.36 -31.14
CA ARG A 403 12.20 -0.87 -30.85
C ARG A 403 13.08 -2.11 -30.59
N PRO A 404 14.13 -2.38 -31.39
CA PRO A 404 15.01 -3.52 -31.13
C PRO A 404 15.74 -3.45 -29.79
N LEU A 405 15.98 -2.24 -29.25
CA LEU A 405 16.67 -2.06 -27.98
C LEU A 405 15.88 -2.65 -26.80
N LEU A 406 14.54 -2.63 -26.84
CA LEU A 406 13.75 -3.21 -25.76
C LEU A 406 14.00 -4.71 -25.55
N ALA A 407 14.41 -5.43 -26.60
CA ALA A 407 14.77 -6.85 -26.52
C ALA A 407 16.16 -7.08 -25.91
N THR A 408 16.98 -6.05 -25.74
CA THR A 408 18.33 -6.14 -25.15
C THR A 408 18.36 -5.77 -23.67
N LEU A 409 17.21 -5.43 -23.07
CA LEU A 409 17.11 -5.18 -21.63
C LEU A 409 17.57 -6.42 -20.85
N PRO A 410 18.38 -6.24 -19.79
CA PRO A 410 18.86 -7.35 -18.99
C PRO A 410 17.73 -7.95 -18.14
N SER A 411 17.95 -9.17 -17.65
CA SER A 411 17.05 -9.78 -16.67
C SER A 411 16.99 -8.99 -15.36
N GLY A 412 15.83 -9.07 -14.71
CA GLY A 412 15.60 -8.46 -13.40
C GLY A 412 16.61 -8.91 -12.34
N MET A 413 16.84 -8.01 -11.38
CA MET A 413 17.52 -8.30 -10.13
C MET A 413 16.63 -7.84 -8.99
N ASN A 414 16.56 -8.62 -7.93
CA ASN A 414 15.75 -8.34 -6.75
C ASN A 414 16.65 -8.14 -5.53
N MET A 415 16.36 -7.13 -4.74
CA MET A 415 17.03 -6.95 -3.46
C MET A 415 16.49 -7.98 -2.45
N PRO A 416 17.36 -8.65 -1.68
CA PRO A 416 16.89 -9.63 -0.70
C PRO A 416 16.05 -8.97 0.39
N ILE A 417 14.94 -9.63 0.72
CA ILE A 417 14.10 -9.35 1.88
C ILE A 417 14.14 -10.61 2.75
N ASP A 418 15.09 -10.65 3.67
CA ASP A 418 15.31 -11.80 4.57
C ASP A 418 14.46 -11.73 5.84
N GLU A 419 13.79 -10.60 6.07
CA GLU A 419 12.93 -10.37 7.21
C GLU A 419 11.77 -11.38 7.22
N LYS A 420 11.65 -12.12 8.32
CA LYS A 420 10.51 -13.02 8.57
C LYS A 420 9.62 -12.39 9.61
N TRP A 421 8.33 -12.26 9.30
CA TRP A 421 7.35 -11.82 10.27
C TRP A 421 7.16 -12.91 11.33
N LYS A 422 7.38 -12.53 12.59
CA LYS A 422 7.12 -13.36 13.75
C LYS A 422 6.29 -12.51 14.71
N PRO A 423 4.97 -12.76 14.82
CA PRO A 423 4.17 -12.01 15.75
C PRO A 423 4.61 -12.34 17.19
N SER A 424 4.65 -11.33 18.04
CA SER A 424 4.76 -11.52 19.49
C SER A 424 3.48 -12.14 20.03
N LEU A 425 3.61 -13.03 21.01
CA LEU A 425 2.48 -13.55 21.78
C LEU A 425 2.37 -12.79 23.12
N LEU A 426 1.38 -13.15 23.93
CA LEU A 426 1.34 -12.71 25.34
C LEU A 426 2.46 -13.39 26.13
N GLU A 427 3.03 -12.67 27.08
CA GLU A 427 4.04 -13.20 28.00
C GLU A 427 3.38 -13.88 29.22
N GLU A 428 4.17 -14.65 29.97
CA GLU A 428 3.73 -15.38 31.16
C GLU A 428 3.02 -14.49 32.18
N ASP A 429 3.59 -13.32 32.51
CA ASP A 429 3.03 -12.38 33.47
C ASP A 429 1.68 -11.81 33.01
N GLU A 430 1.51 -11.57 31.70
CA GLU A 430 0.25 -11.09 31.13
C GLU A 430 -0.84 -12.16 31.21
N LEU A 431 -0.49 -13.43 30.98
CA LEU A 431 -1.40 -14.56 31.15
C LEU A 431 -1.76 -14.77 32.62
N ALA A 432 -0.77 -14.74 33.52
CA ALA A 432 -0.97 -14.93 34.95
C ALA A 432 -1.97 -13.91 35.54
N ALA A 433 -1.95 -12.66 35.06
CA ALA A 433 -2.90 -11.62 35.46
C ALA A 433 -4.36 -11.95 35.09
N MET A 434 -4.59 -12.81 34.09
CA MET A 434 -5.92 -13.18 33.59
C MET A 434 -6.51 -14.44 34.24
N ARG A 435 -5.84 -15.02 35.25
CA ARG A 435 -6.35 -16.17 36.03
C ARG A 435 -7.46 -15.80 36.99
N ALA A 436 -7.50 -14.54 37.42
CA ALA A 436 -8.60 -14.04 38.23
C ALA A 436 -9.89 -13.97 37.37
N PRO A 437 -11.06 -14.34 37.91
CA PRO A 437 -12.34 -14.10 37.24
C PRO A 437 -12.57 -12.61 36.99
N PRO A 438 -13.31 -12.23 35.93
CA PRO A 438 -13.74 -10.86 35.71
C PRO A 438 -14.49 -10.28 36.92
N GLU A 439 -14.31 -8.99 37.19
CA GLU A 439 -15.18 -8.30 38.14
C GLU A 439 -16.57 -8.07 37.52
N ALA A 440 -17.60 -7.92 38.35
CA ALA A 440 -18.98 -7.78 37.87
C ALA A 440 -19.18 -6.55 36.96
N ASP A 441 -18.43 -5.47 37.22
CA ASP A 441 -18.48 -4.25 36.41
C ASP A 441 -17.86 -4.45 35.02
N ASP A 442 -16.81 -5.28 34.90
CA ASP A 442 -16.14 -5.57 33.62
C ASP A 442 -17.06 -6.29 32.62
N LEU A 443 -18.03 -7.06 33.12
CA LEU A 443 -18.99 -7.80 32.31
C LEU A 443 -20.06 -6.89 31.69
N VAL A 444 -20.40 -5.78 32.33
CA VAL A 444 -21.42 -4.82 31.87
C VAL A 444 -20.92 -4.01 30.68
N ASP A 445 -19.67 -3.57 30.73
CA ASP A 445 -19.04 -2.80 29.65
C ASP A 445 -18.83 -3.62 28.37
N ALA A 446 -18.60 -4.93 28.50
CA ALA A 446 -18.48 -5.84 27.35
C ALA A 446 -19.82 -6.17 26.68
N ALA A 447 -20.94 -6.15 27.43
CA ALA A 447 -22.28 -6.39 26.91
C ALA A 447 -22.88 -5.18 26.20
N SER A 448 -22.49 -3.95 26.57
CA SER A 448 -23.04 -2.70 25.99
C SER A 448 -22.51 -2.35 24.57
N SER A 449 -21.88 -3.29 23.87
CA SER A 449 -21.28 -3.11 22.55
C SER A 449 -22.19 -3.54 21.38
N GLU A 450 -23.50 -3.69 21.62
CA GLU A 450 -24.50 -4.02 20.58
C GLU A 450 -25.01 -2.75 19.85
N ASP A 451 -24.68 -2.68 18.55
CA ASP A 451 -25.22 -1.89 17.43
C ASP A 451 -25.48 -0.36 17.51
N GLU A 452 -24.68 0.40 16.73
CA GLU A 452 -25.20 1.53 15.93
C GLU A 452 -25.66 1.00 14.57
N GLY A 453 -26.77 0.26 14.57
CA GLY A 453 -27.60 0.07 13.39
C GLY A 453 -28.35 1.37 13.12
N GLY A 454 -27.69 2.33 12.45
CA GLY A 454 -28.34 3.55 12.00
C GLY A 454 -29.63 3.18 11.26
N SER A 455 -30.76 3.64 11.78
CA SER A 455 -32.07 3.52 11.15
C SER A 455 -31.93 3.93 9.69
N LYS A 456 -32.27 3.01 8.77
CA LYS A 456 -32.28 3.28 7.33
C LYS A 456 -33.33 4.36 7.08
N GLN A 457 -32.93 5.62 7.06
CA GLN A 457 -33.74 6.69 6.51
C GLN A 457 -33.95 6.38 5.02
N PRO A 458 -35.21 6.29 4.54
CA PRO A 458 -35.44 6.25 3.11
C PRO A 458 -34.92 7.55 2.49
N VAL A 459 -34.19 7.39 1.38
CA VAL A 459 -33.52 8.49 0.68
C VAL A 459 -34.58 9.49 0.20
N GLY A 460 -34.54 10.73 0.70
CA GLY A 460 -35.43 11.82 0.26
C GLY A 460 -36.22 12.55 1.37
N ALA A 461 -36.11 12.15 2.64
CA ALA A 461 -36.81 12.85 3.72
C ALA A 461 -36.07 14.14 4.13
N PHE A 462 -36.74 15.30 4.00
CA PHE A 462 -36.28 16.56 4.57
C PHE A 462 -36.48 16.57 6.09
N PRO A 463 -35.62 17.27 6.87
CA PRO A 463 -35.76 17.35 8.32
C PRO A 463 -37.12 17.96 8.70
N GLY A 464 -37.99 17.17 9.34
CA GLY A 464 -39.28 17.63 9.89
C GLY A 464 -40.52 16.83 9.50
N THR A 465 -40.46 15.89 8.56
CA THR A 465 -41.65 15.16 8.05
C THR A 465 -41.99 13.85 8.80
N HIS A 466 -41.42 13.65 10.00
CA HIS A 466 -41.55 12.39 10.75
C HIS A 466 -42.97 12.06 11.23
N ARG A 467 -43.90 13.02 11.25
CA ARG A 467 -45.27 12.81 11.75
C ARG A 467 -46.29 12.43 10.69
N ASP A 468 -45.97 12.57 9.41
CA ASP A 468 -46.98 12.45 8.34
C ASP A 468 -47.05 11.05 7.72
N TYR A 469 -46.22 10.11 8.16
CA TYR A 469 -46.22 8.71 7.66
C TYR A 469 -46.72 7.68 8.69
N ASP A 470 -47.07 8.10 9.89
CA ASP A 470 -47.52 7.22 10.96
C ASP A 470 -49.04 7.39 11.16
N GLY A 471 -49.82 6.76 10.28
CA GLY A 471 -51.27 6.68 10.49
C GLY A 471 -52.12 6.49 9.24
N GLN A 472 -52.18 5.27 8.71
CA GLN A 472 -53.43 4.71 8.18
C GLN A 472 -53.28 3.21 7.90
N ASP A 473 -53.48 2.39 8.94
CA ASP A 473 -53.96 1.02 8.76
C ASP A 473 -55.42 1.00 9.26
N ARG A 474 -56.35 1.23 8.33
CA ARG A 474 -57.77 0.94 8.54
C ARG A 474 -58.10 -0.27 7.70
N GLY A 475 -58.26 -1.38 8.41
CA GLY A 475 -58.63 -2.68 7.86
C GLY A 475 -59.97 -2.65 7.12
N TYR A 476 -60.08 -3.60 6.21
CA TYR A 476 -61.35 -4.13 5.75
C TYR A 476 -61.77 -5.28 6.68
N TYR A 477 -63.04 -5.20 7.10
CA TYR A 477 -63.82 -6.02 8.06
C TYR A 477 -63.66 -5.72 9.55
#